data_AF-A0A966LKB3-F1
#
_entry.id   AF-A0A966LKB3-F1
#
_cell.length_a   1.000
_cell.length_b   1.000
_cell.length_c   1.000
_cell.angle_alpha   90.00
_cell.angle_beta   90.00
_cell.angle_gamma   90.00
#
_symmetry.space_group_name_H-M   'P 1'
#
loop_
_entity.id
_entity.type
_entity.pdbx_description
1 polymer ?
#
loop_
_entity_poly.entity_id
_entity_poly.type
_entity_poly.pdbx_seq_one_letter_code
_entity_poly.pdbx_strand_id
1 'polypeptide(L)' 'MKTRSLLILLLLLALLVPFYFLQKALQRWVQPRLSLGRLMLYLLVMLALVFGYTFLLVWLTGKLFPLA' A
#
# COMPACT_ATOMS: atom_id res chain seq x y z
N MET A 1 -8.49 -2.09 -25.07
CA MET A 1 -8.32 -3.00 -23.90
C MET A 1 -6.88 -3.06 -23.40
N LYS A 2 -5.88 -3.40 -24.24
CA LYS A 2 -4.47 -3.53 -23.81
C LYS A 2 -3.84 -2.26 -23.19
N THR A 3 -4.19 -1.06 -23.67
CA THR A 3 -3.66 0.22 -23.15
C THR A 3 -4.16 0.58 -21.75
N ARG A 4 -5.42 0.28 -21.43
CA ARG A 4 -5.98 0.50 -20.07
C ARG A 4 -5.29 -0.40 -19.04
N SER A 5 -5.09 -1.67 -19.39
CA SER A 5 -4.37 -2.62 -18.54
C SER A 5 -2.91 -2.19 -18.29
N LEU A 6 -2.24 -1.67 -19.32
CA LEU A 6 -0.89 -1.10 -19.20
C LEU A 6 -0.83 0.10 -18.26
N LEU A 7 -1.81 1.00 -18.34
CA LEU A 7 -1.90 2.16 -17.44
C LEU A 7 -2.16 1.76 -15.98
N ILE A 8 -3.03 0.77 -15.75
CA ILE A 8 -3.28 0.23 -14.41
C ILE A 8 -2.00 -0.42 -13.85
N LEU A 9 -1.25 -1.14 -14.69
CA LEU A 9 -0.01 -1.80 -14.28
C LEU A 9 1.09 -0.78 -13.94
N LEU A 10 1.23 0.29 -14.74
CA LEU A 10 2.13 1.40 -14.44
C LEU A 10 1.73 2.13 -13.14
N LEU A 11 0.42 2.32 -12.91
CA LEU A 11 -0.10 2.95 -11.70
C LEU A 11 0.19 2.09 -10.45
N LEU A 12 0.02 0.77 -10.54
CA LEU A 12 0.40 -0.18 -9.50
C LEU A 12 1.90 -0.13 -9.19
N LEU A 13 2.75 -0.12 -10.22
CA LEU A 13 4.20 0.01 -10.07
C LEU A 13 4.59 1.34 -9.42
N ALA A 14 3.95 2.44 -9.82
CA ALA A 14 4.20 3.75 -9.25
C ALA A 14 3.80 3.82 -7.76
N LEU A 15 2.70 3.16 -7.36
CA LEU A 15 2.26 3.08 -5.96
C LEU A 15 3.11 2.15 -5.09
N LEU A 16 3.82 1.19 -5.68
CA LEU A 16 4.75 0.31 -4.96
C LEU A 16 5.95 1.08 -4.38
N VAL A 17 6.41 2.11 -5.09
CA VAL A 17 7.55 2.96 -4.67
C VAL A 17 7.31 3.64 -3.31
N PRO A 18 6.25 4.46 -3.12
CA PRO A 18 5.99 5.08 -1.83
C PRO A 18 5.70 4.05 -0.74
N PHE A 19 5.07 2.92 -1.08
CA PHE A 19 4.80 1.86 -0.10
C PHE A 19 6.08 1.23 0.44
N TYR A 20 7.09 1.03 -0.42
CA TYR A 20 8.42 0.56 0.01
C TYR A 20 9.07 1.52 1.01
N PHE A 21 9.10 2.82 0.71
CA PHE A 21 9.68 3.82 1.61
C PHE A 21 8.92 3.91 2.93
N LEU A 22 7.60 3.84 2.87
CA LEU A 22 6.75 3.87 4.06
C LEU A 22 6.99 2.65 4.95
N GLN A 23 7.09 1.46 4.36
CA GLN A 23 7.40 0.24 5.11
C GLN A 23 8.80 0.32 5.76
N LYS A 24 9.80 0.84 5.03
CA LYS A 24 11.16 1.05 5.56
C LYS A 24 11.18 2.06 6.71
N ALA A 25 10.41 3.14 6.61
CA ALA A 25 10.27 4.12 7.69
C ALA A 25 9.59 3.47 8.92
N LEU A 26 8.52 2.71 8.70
CA LEU A 26 7.76 2.03 9.74
C LEU A 26 8.62 1.02 10.52
N GLN A 27 9.46 0.24 9.82
CA GLN A 27 10.38 -0.69 10.46
C GLN A 27 11.42 0.03 11.33
N ARG A 28 11.91 1.20 10.90
CA ARG A 28 12.86 2.01 11.69
C ARG A 28 12.20 2.62 12.94
N TRP A 29 10.95 3.02 12.84
CA TRP A 29 10.21 3.63 13.96
C TRP A 29 9.74 2.59 14.98
N VAL A 30 9.12 1.50 14.52
CA VAL A 30 8.54 0.50 15.42
C VAL A 30 9.58 -0.50 15.93
N GLN A 31 10.64 -0.77 15.15
CA GLN A 31 11.70 -1.71 15.50
C GLN A 31 11.15 -3.08 15.95
N PRO A 32 10.38 -3.78 15.10
CA PRO A 32 9.59 -4.95 15.48
C PRO A 32 10.42 -6.14 15.99
N ARG A 33 11.74 -6.15 15.74
CA ARG A 33 12.65 -7.22 16.15
C ARG A 33 13.06 -7.15 17.63
N LEU A 34 12.81 -6.02 18.31
CA LEU A 34 13.25 -5.83 19.69
C LEU A 34 12.31 -6.43 20.73
N SER A 35 11.01 -6.55 20.42
CA SER A 35 10.05 -7.18 21.34
C SER A 35 8.80 -7.66 20.63
N LEU A 36 8.13 -8.66 21.21
CA LEU A 36 6.89 -9.22 20.68
C LEU A 36 5.76 -8.17 20.65
N GLY A 37 5.69 -7.28 21.65
CA GLY A 37 4.73 -6.17 21.64
C GLY A 37 4.95 -5.19 20.47
N ARG A 38 6.20 -4.87 20.14
CA ARG A 38 6.54 -4.03 18.97
C ARG A 38 6.23 -4.75 17.66
N LEU A 39 6.45 -6.06 17.59
CA LEU A 39 6.01 -6.88 16.46
C LEU A 39 4.49 -6.80 16.28
N MET A 40 3.71 -6.98 17.34
CA MET A 40 2.24 -6.88 17.30
C MET A 40 1.78 -5.49 16.83
N LEU A 41 2.37 -4.41 17.36
CA LEU A 41 2.08 -3.06 16.90
C LEU A 41 2.42 -2.87 15.42
N TYR A 42 3.57 -3.35 14.97
CA TYR A 42 3.98 -3.29 13.57
C TYR A 42 3.00 -4.03 12.66
N LEU A 43 2.55 -5.23 13.06
CA LEU A 43 1.57 -6.01 12.31
C LEU A 43 0.21 -5.32 12.25
N LEU A 44 -0.25 -4.73 13.36
CA LEU A 44 -1.51 -3.97 13.42
C LEU A 44 -1.47 -2.75 12.48
N VAL A 45 -0.37 -1.98 12.53
CA VAL A 45 -0.18 -0.82 11.67
C VAL A 45 -0.07 -1.24 10.20
N MET A 46 0.63 -2.34 9.91
CA MET A 46 0.69 -2.91 8.56
C MET A 46 -0.68 -3.33 8.04
N LEU A 47 -1.53 -3.94 8.88
CA LEU A 47 -2.89 -4.29 8.51
C LEU A 47 -3.71 -3.05 8.13
N ALA A 48 -3.66 -2.01 8.96
CA ALA A 48 -4.32 -0.74 8.68
C ALA A 48 -3.79 -0.10 7.39
N LEU A 49 -2.49 -0.19 7.16
CA LEU A 49 -1.84 0.32 5.94
C LEU A 49 -2.29 -0.41 4.68
N VAL A 50 -2.35 -1.73 4.72
CA VAL A 50 -2.86 -2.53 3.59
C VAL A 50 -4.32 -2.17 3.32
N PHE A 51 -5.15 -2.05 4.36
CA PHE A 51 -6.54 -1.66 4.21
C PHE A 51 -6.69 -0.28 3.55
N GLY A 52 -5.99 0.72 4.09
CA GLY A 52 -5.98 2.08 3.54
C GLY A 52 -5.46 2.13 2.11
N TYR A 53 -4.38 1.41 1.82
CA TYR A 53 -3.81 1.31 0.48
C TYR A 53 -4.81 0.69 -0.51
N THR A 54 -5.43 -0.43 -0.14
CA THR A 54 -6.37 -1.15 -1.02
C THR A 54 -7.61 -0.31 -1.27
N PHE A 55 -8.15 0.33 -0.23
CA PHE A 55 -9.26 1.26 -0.35
C PHE A 55 -8.94 2.41 -1.31
N LEU A 56 -7.78 3.06 -1.12
CA LEU A 56 -7.36 4.20 -1.93
C LEU A 56 -7.15 3.80 -3.39
N LEU A 57 -6.63 2.60 -3.64
CA LEU A 57 -6.44 2.03 -4.97
C LEU A 57 -7.79 1.75 -5.66
N VAL A 58 -8.73 1.10 -4.97
CA VAL A 58 -10.09 0.85 -5.51
C VAL A 58 -10.82 2.17 -5.76
N TRP A 59 -10.74 3.11 -4.82
CA TRP A 59 -11.37 4.42 -4.96
C TRP A 59 -10.79 5.20 -6.15
N LEU A 60 -9.46 5.25 -6.28
CA LEU A 60 -8.78 5.95 -7.35
C LEU A 60 -9.05 5.30 -8.71
N THR A 61 -9.01 3.96 -8.79
CA THR A 61 -9.32 3.24 -10.03
C THR A 61 -10.78 3.42 -10.44
N GLY A 62 -11.74 3.43 -9.51
CA GLY A 62 -13.14 3.71 -9.79
C GLY A 62 -13.39 5.14 -10.30
N LYS A 63 -12.58 6.12 -9.86
CA LYS A 63 -12.63 7.51 -10.37
C LYS A 63 -11.96 7.66 -11.74
N LEU A 64 -10.82 7.00 -11.97
CA LEU A 64 -10.03 7.14 -13.20
C LEU A 64 -10.55 6.27 -14.34
N PHE A 65 -11.16 5.13 -14.04
CA PHE A 65 -11.71 4.19 -15.00
C PHE A 65 -13.16 3.88 -14.61
N PRO A 66 -14.08 4.86 -14.72
CA PRO A 66 -15.50 4.58 -14.49
C PRO A 66 -15.93 3.44 -15.40
N LEU A 67 -16.50 2.40 -14.79
CA LEU A 67 -17.23 1.37 -15.51
C LEU A 67 -18.45 2.10 -16.09
N ALA A 68 -18.43 2.32 -17.41
CA ALA A 68 -19.53 2.93 -18.14
C ALA A 68 -20.85 2.22 -17.87
#